data_AF-A0A936K1A2-F1
#
_entry.id   AF-A0A936K1A2-F1
#
_cell.length_a   1.000
_cell.length_b   1.000
_cell.length_c   1.000
_cell.angle_alpha   90.00
_cell.angle_beta   90.00
_cell.angle_gamma   90.00
#
_symmetry.space_group_name_H-M   'P 1'
#
loop_
_entity.id
_entity.type
_entity.pdbx_description
1 polymer ?
#
loop_
_entity_poly.entity_id
_entity_poly.type
_entity_poly.pdbx_seq_one_letter_code
_entity_poly.pdbx_strand_id
1 'polypeptide(L)'
;MLNGQFDNLQQMSFVASPSVGDPKSRYETMRIEFRPVNSQLLEGDWIYAQTDKIEAGDTAKSKVYRQTLQQFFVKDQQIYSRVWRFNDPAIKQQGMPSPEFLQQVSPQQISLVMSEACLTKWTPLGDQFIGRIDPASCVIQSKYKNEKRRLFSEEIVFPSGVWFREGAYGEDGSLAFGLEEGRHVRLNRQRPNKP
;
A
#
# COMPACT_ATOMS: atom_id res chain seq x y z
N MET A 1 -4.98 -11.59 -8.06
CA MET A 1 -3.51 -11.39 -7.99
C MET A 1 -3.04 -10.94 -6.63
N LEU A 2 -3.69 -10.00 -5.96
CA LEU A 2 -3.17 -9.45 -4.70
C LEU A 2 -3.18 -10.43 -3.51
N ASN A 3 -4.15 -11.35 -3.38
CA ASN A 3 -4.21 -12.25 -2.22
C ASN A 3 -2.90 -13.01 -1.96
N GLY A 4 -2.40 -12.99 -0.72
CA GLY A 4 -1.19 -13.66 -0.28
C GLY A 4 -0.17 -12.73 0.40
N GLN A 5 1.00 -13.28 0.70
CA GLN A 5 2.10 -12.59 1.38
C GLN A 5 3.25 -12.29 0.41
N PHE A 6 3.89 -11.14 0.58
CA PHE A 6 4.95 -10.60 -0.26
C PHE A 6 6.02 -9.90 0.60
N ASP A 7 7.27 -9.93 0.20
CA ASP A 7 8.37 -9.21 0.86
C ASP A 7 9.42 -8.72 -0.13
N ASN A 8 10.26 -7.77 0.29
CA ASN A 8 11.36 -7.27 -0.53
C ASN A 8 12.74 -7.78 -0.06
N LEU A 9 12.83 -8.94 0.60
CA LEU A 9 14.11 -9.46 1.11
C LEU A 9 15.13 -9.64 -0.01
N GLN A 10 14.70 -10.11 -1.19
CA GLN A 10 15.56 -10.21 -2.35
C GLN A 10 16.05 -8.84 -2.83
N GLN A 11 15.20 -7.80 -2.83
CA GLN A 11 15.66 -6.45 -3.18
C GLN A 11 16.73 -5.99 -2.18
N MET A 12 16.48 -6.19 -0.89
CA MET A 12 17.36 -5.74 0.18
C MET A 12 18.72 -6.43 0.18
N SER A 13 18.87 -7.64 -0.39
CA SER A 13 20.18 -8.27 -0.55
C SER A 13 21.10 -7.59 -1.57
N PHE A 14 20.54 -6.77 -2.47
CA PHE A 14 21.30 -6.04 -3.50
C PHE A 14 21.36 -4.53 -3.26
N VAL A 15 20.61 -4.01 -2.28
CA VAL A 15 20.74 -2.61 -1.87
C VAL A 15 22.05 -2.48 -1.11
N ALA A 16 23.00 -1.72 -1.66
CA ALA A 16 24.26 -1.43 -0.96
C ALA A 16 23.96 -0.85 0.43
N SER A 17 24.75 -1.25 1.43
CA SER A 17 24.68 -0.67 2.77
C SER A 17 24.64 0.86 2.65
N PRO A 18 23.64 1.53 3.23
CA PRO A 18 23.45 2.95 2.99
C PRO A 18 24.69 3.71 3.43
N SER A 19 25.18 4.59 2.57
CA SER A 19 26.12 5.63 2.97
C SER A 19 25.48 6.43 4.11
N VAL A 20 26.28 6.68 5.16
CA VAL A 20 25.86 7.47 6.32
C VAL A 20 25.46 8.86 5.81
N GLY A 21 24.20 9.27 6.02
CA GLY A 21 23.78 10.66 5.81
C GLY A 21 22.61 10.92 4.86
N ASP A 22 22.17 9.98 4.01
CA ASP A 22 20.98 10.18 3.16
C ASP A 22 19.79 9.31 3.60
N PRO A 23 18.87 9.83 4.43
CA PRO A 23 17.66 9.12 4.84
C PRO A 23 16.54 9.15 3.80
N LYS A 24 16.62 10.00 2.76
CA LYS A 24 15.48 10.27 1.85
C LYS A 24 15.29 9.24 0.74
N SER A 25 16.24 8.33 0.55
CA SER A 25 16.23 7.36 -0.56
C SER A 25 16.34 5.90 -0.13
N ARG A 26 16.06 5.58 1.14
CA ARG A 26 16.32 4.26 1.71
C ARG A 26 15.13 3.34 1.47
N TYR A 27 15.40 2.17 0.91
CA TYR A 27 14.47 1.04 0.95
C TYR A 27 14.43 0.51 2.38
N GLU A 28 13.23 0.32 2.91
CA GLU A 28 13.04 -0.40 4.16
C GLU A 28 12.76 -1.87 3.85
N THR A 29 13.18 -2.77 4.74
CA THR A 29 12.78 -4.17 4.65
C THR A 29 11.33 -4.30 5.09
N MET A 30 10.47 -4.78 4.20
CA MET A 30 9.02 -4.80 4.40
C MET A 30 8.41 -6.13 3.98
N ARG A 31 7.30 -6.46 4.63
CA ARG A 31 6.37 -7.52 4.24
C ARG A 31 5.00 -6.91 4.08
N ILE A 32 4.28 -7.32 3.04
CA ILE A 32 2.86 -7.04 2.89
C ILE A 32 2.10 -8.34 2.78
N GLU A 33 1.00 -8.45 3.50
CA GLU A 33 0.01 -9.51 3.31
C GLU A 33 -1.33 -8.90 2.95
N PHE A 34 -1.91 -9.44 1.88
CA PHE A 34 -3.22 -9.08 1.39
C PHE A 34 -4.20 -10.23 1.61
N ARG A 35 -5.40 -9.91 2.09
CA ARG A 35 -6.51 -10.87 2.25
C ARG A 35 -7.79 -10.31 1.65
N PRO A 36 -8.60 -11.14 0.98
CA PRO A 36 -9.92 -10.71 0.54
C PRO A 36 -10.81 -10.39 1.75
N VAL A 37 -11.66 -9.38 1.59
CA VAL A 37 -12.67 -8.99 2.59
C VAL A 37 -14.02 -9.37 2.01
N ASN A 38 -14.48 -10.57 2.36
CA ASN A 38 -15.72 -11.15 1.83
C ASN A 38 -16.93 -10.85 2.72
N SER A 39 -17.05 -9.60 3.18
CA SER A 39 -18.18 -9.18 4.02
C SER A 39 -19.43 -9.00 3.17
N GLN A 40 -20.52 -9.66 3.56
CA GLN A 40 -21.83 -9.47 2.93
C GLN A 40 -22.46 -8.10 3.28
N LEU A 41 -21.84 -7.33 4.18
CA LEU A 41 -22.27 -6.00 4.58
C LEU A 41 -21.62 -4.87 3.76
N LEU A 42 -20.65 -5.20 2.90
CA LEU A 42 -19.94 -4.25 2.04
C LEU A 42 -20.25 -4.53 0.58
N GLU A 43 -20.44 -3.48 -0.20
CA GLU A 43 -20.61 -3.58 -1.65
C GLU A 43 -19.28 -3.47 -2.40
N GLY A 44 -19.11 -4.31 -3.43
CA GLY A 44 -17.96 -4.31 -4.33
C GLY A 44 -16.86 -5.28 -3.92
N ASP A 45 -15.70 -5.16 -4.57
CA ASP A 45 -14.54 -6.02 -4.31
C ASP A 45 -13.60 -5.37 -3.31
N TRP A 46 -13.24 -6.09 -2.26
CA TRP A 46 -12.44 -5.55 -1.16
C TRP A 46 -11.24 -6.41 -0.83
N ILE A 47 -10.12 -5.74 -0.54
CA ILE A 47 -8.90 -6.35 -0.03
C ILE A 47 -8.43 -5.62 1.21
N TYR A 48 -8.14 -6.37 2.25
CA TYR A 48 -7.37 -5.92 3.39
C TYR A 48 -5.88 -6.06 3.06
N ALA A 49 -5.07 -5.06 3.43
CA ALA A 49 -3.63 -5.09 3.33
C ALA A 49 -3.01 -4.72 4.68
N GLN A 50 -2.04 -5.52 5.13
CA GLN A 50 -1.17 -5.18 6.24
C GLN A 50 0.27 -5.11 5.77
N THR A 51 0.94 -4.03 6.11
CA THR A 51 2.36 -3.80 5.87
C THR A 51 3.10 -3.82 7.19
N ASP A 52 4.08 -4.70 7.29
CA ASP A 52 4.98 -4.83 8.43
C ASP A 52 6.38 -4.38 8.02
N LYS A 53 7.05 -3.62 8.90
CA LYS A 53 8.49 -3.36 8.80
C LYS A 53 9.24 -4.49 9.47
N ILE A 54 10.13 -5.14 8.72
CA ILE A 54 10.96 -6.24 9.22
C ILE A 54 12.21 -5.65 9.90
N GLU A 55 12.58 -6.21 11.05
CA GLU A 55 13.80 -5.82 11.76
C GLU A 55 15.05 -6.23 10.98
N ALA A 56 16.05 -5.35 10.92
CA ALA A 56 17.29 -5.65 10.23
C ALA A 56 18.02 -6.81 10.92
N GLY A 57 18.32 -7.87 10.16
CA GLY A 57 19.01 -9.05 10.68
C GLY A 57 18.12 -10.10 11.36
N ASP A 58 16.82 -9.81 11.56
CA ASP A 58 15.86 -10.76 12.14
C ASP A 58 14.52 -10.71 11.38
N THR A 59 14.36 -11.60 10.40
CA THR A 59 13.16 -11.67 9.56
C THR A 59 11.92 -12.21 10.27
N ALA A 60 12.08 -12.75 11.48
CA ALA A 60 10.97 -13.20 12.32
C ALA A 60 10.38 -12.03 13.13
N LYS A 61 11.19 -11.01 13.44
CA LYS A 61 10.72 -9.80 14.09
C LYS A 61 10.22 -8.78 13.08
N SER A 62 9.01 -8.31 13.32
CA SER A 62 8.43 -7.23 12.54
C SER A 62 7.46 -6.42 13.37
N LYS A 63 7.19 -5.20 12.91
CA LYS A 63 6.19 -4.32 13.53
C LYS A 63 5.19 -3.89 12.47
N VAL A 64 3.91 -3.98 12.81
CA VAL A 64 2.82 -3.44 12.00
C VAL A 64 3.07 -1.95 11.77
N TYR A 65 3.23 -1.59 10.50
CA TYR A 65 3.45 -0.21 10.07
C TYR A 65 2.18 0.43 9.53
N ARG A 66 1.44 -0.30 8.70
CA ARG A 66 0.23 0.21 8.06
C ARG A 66 -0.77 -0.92 7.85
N GLN A 67 -2.05 -0.62 8.05
CA GLN A 67 -3.14 -1.49 7.66
C GLN A 67 -4.21 -0.66 6.97
N THR A 68 -4.74 -1.20 5.88
CA THR A 68 -5.71 -0.53 5.02
C THR A 68 -6.71 -1.52 4.45
N LEU A 69 -7.87 -1.01 4.09
CA LEU A 69 -8.83 -1.69 3.23
C LEU A 69 -8.82 -0.98 1.88
N GLN A 70 -8.75 -1.71 0.80
CA GLN A 70 -8.89 -1.20 -0.56
C GLN A 70 -10.21 -1.69 -1.13
N GLN A 71 -11.03 -0.76 -1.61
CA GLN A 71 -12.23 -1.07 -2.38
C GLN A 71 -11.94 -0.85 -3.85
N PHE A 72 -12.20 -1.86 -4.69
CA PHE A 72 -12.12 -1.79 -6.14
C PHE A 72 -13.52 -1.61 -6.73
N PHE A 73 -13.61 -0.82 -7.79
CA PHE A 73 -14.86 -0.59 -8.50
C PHE A 73 -14.59 -0.18 -9.96
N VAL A 74 -15.57 -0.40 -10.82
CA VAL A 74 -15.51 0.01 -12.23
C VAL A 74 -16.37 1.26 -12.42
N LYS A 75 -15.81 2.28 -13.08
CA LYS A 75 -16.51 3.48 -13.49
C LYS A 75 -16.02 3.87 -14.88
N ASP A 76 -16.93 4.19 -15.80
CA ASP A 76 -16.60 4.60 -17.17
C ASP A 76 -15.67 3.60 -17.89
N GLN A 77 -15.93 2.29 -17.72
CA GLN A 77 -15.12 1.17 -18.23
C GLN A 77 -13.67 1.12 -17.71
N GLN A 78 -13.36 1.89 -16.67
CA GLN A 78 -12.06 1.93 -16.03
C GLN A 78 -12.14 1.38 -14.61
N ILE A 79 -11.11 0.63 -14.21
CA ILE A 79 -10.98 0.13 -12.84
C ILE A 79 -10.35 1.21 -11.96
N TYR A 80 -10.97 1.46 -10.81
CA TYR A 80 -10.46 2.34 -9.78
C TYR A 80 -10.37 1.61 -8.44
N SER A 81 -9.52 2.12 -7.56
CA SER A 81 -9.61 1.79 -6.14
C SER A 81 -9.50 3.02 -5.25
N ARG A 82 -10.04 2.89 -4.05
CA ARG A 82 -9.94 3.88 -2.97
C ARG A 82 -9.57 3.21 -1.66
N VAL A 83 -8.84 3.95 -0.83
CA VAL A 83 -8.29 3.44 0.42
C VAL A 83 -9.16 3.85 1.60
N TRP A 84 -9.47 2.87 2.43
CA TRP A 84 -10.22 2.96 3.66
C TRP A 84 -9.36 2.53 4.84
N ARG A 85 -9.76 2.95 6.03
CA ARG A 85 -9.17 2.56 7.31
C ARG A 85 -10.24 2.10 8.27
N PHE A 86 -9.86 1.25 9.21
CA PHE A 86 -10.67 1.02 10.40
C PHE A 86 -10.71 2.28 11.27
N ASN A 87 -11.90 2.56 11.81
CA ASN A 87 -12.15 3.67 12.73
C ASN A 87 -11.57 3.37 14.12
N ASP A 88 -11.64 2.12 14.56
CA ASP A 88 -11.07 1.67 15.83
C ASP A 88 -9.55 1.41 15.72
N PRO A 89 -8.70 2.13 16.49
CA PRO A 89 -7.26 1.93 16.50
C PRO A 89 -6.83 0.60 17.14
N ALA A 90 -7.64 -0.06 17.97
CA ALA A 90 -7.28 -1.33 18.60
C ALA A 90 -7.14 -2.46 17.57
N ILE A 91 -7.99 -2.47 16.54
CA ILE A 91 -7.87 -3.37 15.37
C ILE A 91 -6.48 -3.23 14.75
N LYS A 92 -5.85 -2.05 14.83
CA LYS A 92 -4.55 -1.81 14.21
C LYS A 92 -3.37 -2.47 14.91
N GLN A 93 -3.53 -2.85 16.17
CA GLN A 93 -2.42 -3.31 17.01
C GLN A 93 -2.38 -4.82 17.18
N GLN A 94 -3.38 -5.56 16.68
CA GLN A 94 -3.55 -7.00 16.93
C GLN A 94 -2.94 -7.90 15.84
N GLY A 95 -2.14 -7.35 14.92
CA GLY A 95 -1.62 -8.10 13.79
C GLY A 95 -2.69 -8.40 12.74
N MET A 96 -2.53 -9.50 12.01
CA MET A 96 -3.38 -9.86 10.87
C MET A 96 -4.77 -10.31 11.35
N PRO A 97 -5.87 -9.65 10.94
CA PRO A 97 -7.21 -10.06 11.33
C PRO A 97 -7.58 -11.46 10.84
N SER A 98 -8.41 -12.15 11.63
CA SER A 98 -8.91 -13.47 11.24
C SER A 98 -9.87 -13.36 10.03
N PRO A 99 -10.02 -14.43 9.23
CA PRO A 99 -11.00 -14.46 8.14
C PRO A 99 -12.42 -14.15 8.62
N GLU A 100 -12.82 -14.65 9.79
CA GLU A 100 -14.15 -14.45 10.38
C GLU A 100 -14.37 -12.97 10.71
N PHE A 101 -13.35 -12.30 11.25
CA PHE A 101 -13.42 -10.85 11.48
C PHE A 101 -13.62 -10.09 10.15
N LEU A 102 -12.85 -10.43 9.11
CA LEU A 102 -12.96 -9.76 7.80
C LEU A 102 -14.32 -9.96 7.12
N GLN A 103 -15.02 -11.07 7.41
CA GLN A 103 -16.38 -11.32 6.92
C GLN A 103 -17.46 -10.48 7.61
N GLN A 104 -17.14 -9.86 8.75
CA GLN A 104 -18.09 -9.09 9.56
C GLN A 104 -17.87 -7.57 9.46
N VAL A 105 -16.89 -7.12 8.68
CA VAL A 105 -16.60 -5.69 8.51
C VAL A 105 -17.82 -4.97 7.95
N SER A 106 -18.25 -3.91 8.61
CA SER A 106 -19.40 -3.09 8.20
C SER A 106 -19.00 -1.66 7.82
N PRO A 107 -19.86 -0.92 7.08
CA PRO A 107 -19.59 0.47 6.72
C PRO A 107 -19.34 1.38 7.92
N GLN A 108 -19.96 1.11 9.07
CA GLN A 108 -19.82 1.94 10.29
C GLN A 108 -18.43 1.81 10.93
N GLN A 109 -17.71 0.73 10.65
CA GLN A 109 -16.39 0.46 11.22
C GLN A 109 -15.24 1.08 10.42
N ILE A 110 -15.53 1.62 9.25
CA ILE A 110 -14.51 2.09 8.31
C ILE A 110 -14.76 3.54 7.88
N SER A 111 -13.69 4.21 7.46
CA SER A 111 -13.75 5.55 6.88
C SER A 111 -12.78 5.70 5.73
N LEU A 112 -13.13 6.55 4.77
CA LEU A 112 -12.23 6.94 3.68
C LEU A 112 -10.98 7.62 4.25
N VAL A 113 -9.83 7.24 3.70
CA VAL A 113 -8.54 7.87 4.07
C VAL A 113 -8.30 9.13 3.25
N MET A 114 -8.81 9.17 2.03
CA MET A 114 -8.54 10.22 1.05
C MET A 114 -9.82 10.61 0.30
N SER A 115 -9.80 11.79 -0.31
CA SER A 115 -10.92 12.26 -1.15
C SER A 115 -10.96 11.52 -2.49
N GLU A 116 -12.07 11.67 -3.20
CA GLU A 116 -12.27 11.15 -4.57
C GLU A 116 -11.28 11.73 -5.61
N ALA A 117 -10.56 12.80 -5.27
CA ALA A 117 -9.49 13.33 -6.13
C ALA A 117 -8.22 12.45 -6.12
N CYS A 118 -8.15 11.49 -5.20
CA CYS A 118 -6.99 10.64 -4.93
C CYS A 118 -7.27 9.15 -5.23
N LEU A 119 -8.20 8.86 -6.13
CA LEU A 119 -8.46 7.51 -6.59
C LEU A 119 -7.24 6.94 -7.31
N THR A 120 -6.95 5.66 -7.08
CA THR A 120 -5.98 4.92 -7.88
C THR A 120 -6.67 4.43 -9.15
N LYS A 121 -6.19 4.87 -10.31
CA LYS A 121 -6.64 4.36 -11.62
C LYS A 121 -5.81 3.14 -12.01
N TRP A 122 -6.46 2.02 -12.26
CA TRP A 122 -5.82 0.75 -12.61
C TRP A 122 -5.90 0.46 -14.10
N THR A 123 -4.75 0.31 -14.75
CA THR A 123 -4.63 0.02 -16.18
C THR A 123 -4.10 -1.41 -16.35
N PRO A 124 -4.84 -2.31 -17.02
CA PRO A 124 -4.30 -3.62 -17.38
C PRO A 124 -3.20 -3.47 -18.43
N LEU A 125 -2.10 -4.22 -18.29
CA LEU A 125 -1.01 -4.25 -19.26
C LEU A 125 -0.46 -5.68 -19.31
N GLY A 126 -0.87 -6.47 -20.30
CA GLY A 126 -0.48 -7.89 -20.36
C GLY A 126 -1.00 -8.69 -19.16
N ASP A 127 -0.10 -9.34 -18.42
CA ASP A 127 -0.40 -10.12 -17.21
C ASP A 127 -0.31 -9.31 -15.91
N GLN A 128 -0.10 -8.00 -16.00
CA GLN A 128 0.02 -7.10 -14.87
C GLN A 128 -1.05 -6.00 -14.87
N PHE A 129 -1.24 -5.40 -13.70
CA PHE A 129 -2.06 -4.21 -13.50
C PHE A 129 -1.19 -3.09 -12.95
N ILE A 130 -1.34 -1.89 -13.51
CA ILE A 130 -0.65 -0.69 -13.05
C ILE A 130 -1.67 0.29 -12.46
N GLY A 131 -1.64 0.47 -11.15
CA GLY A 131 -2.41 1.45 -10.40
C GLY A 131 -1.63 2.76 -10.28
N ARG A 132 -2.27 3.91 -10.57
CA ARG A 132 -1.66 5.23 -10.37
C ARG A 132 -2.60 6.23 -9.71
N ILE A 133 -2.07 7.01 -8.77
CA ILE A 133 -2.70 8.25 -8.29
C ILE A 133 -2.07 9.42 -9.05
N ASP A 134 -2.90 10.26 -9.65
CA ASP A 134 -2.46 11.45 -10.37
C ASP A 134 -2.13 12.60 -9.39
N PRO A 135 -0.87 13.04 -9.30
CA PRO A 135 -0.48 14.16 -8.44
C PRO A 135 -1.09 15.51 -8.86
N ALA A 136 -1.58 15.64 -10.10
CA ALA A 136 -2.26 16.86 -10.53
C ALA A 136 -3.64 17.02 -9.87
N SER A 137 -4.34 15.91 -9.61
CA SER A 137 -5.65 15.93 -8.94
C SER A 137 -5.56 15.70 -7.43
N CYS A 138 -4.63 14.84 -6.98
CA CYS A 138 -4.53 14.46 -5.58
C CYS A 138 -3.70 15.45 -4.76
N VAL A 139 -4.32 16.54 -4.34
CA VAL A 139 -3.71 17.58 -3.50
C VAL A 139 -4.23 17.48 -2.06
N ILE A 140 -3.32 17.40 -1.09
CA ILE A 140 -3.64 17.40 0.34
C ILE A 140 -2.98 18.56 1.08
N GLN A 141 -3.58 19.00 2.18
CA GLN A 141 -2.92 19.88 3.15
C GLN A 141 -2.10 19.01 4.13
N SER A 142 -0.78 19.22 4.19
CA SER A 142 0.08 18.54 5.16
C SER A 142 -0.26 18.98 6.58
N LYS A 143 -0.71 18.04 7.43
CA LYS A 143 -1.02 18.32 8.84
C LYS A 143 0.17 18.85 9.65
N TYR A 144 1.39 18.46 9.28
CA TYR A 144 2.61 18.76 10.05
C TYR A 144 3.29 20.06 9.61
N LYS A 145 3.26 20.37 8.32
CA LYS A 145 4.00 21.51 7.75
C LYS A 145 3.10 22.65 7.29
N ASN A 146 1.78 22.47 7.34
CA ASN A 146 0.80 23.42 6.85
C ASN A 146 1.08 23.92 5.40
N GLU A 147 1.53 23.01 4.54
CA GLU A 147 1.82 23.24 3.11
C GLU A 147 0.97 22.30 2.25
N LYS A 148 0.69 22.67 0.99
CA LYS A 148 0.04 21.75 0.05
C LYS A 148 1.04 20.71 -0.44
N ARG A 149 0.56 19.49 -0.63
CA ARG A 149 1.33 18.38 -1.20
C ARG A 149 0.54 17.69 -2.29
N ARG A 150 1.23 17.39 -3.38
CA ARG A 150 0.69 16.62 -4.52
C ARG A 150 1.11 15.17 -4.34
N LEU A 151 0.17 14.31 -3.94
CA LEU A 151 0.48 12.91 -3.67
C LEU A 151 0.52 12.11 -4.95
N PHE A 152 1.47 11.20 -5.03
CA PHE A 152 1.51 10.19 -6.08
C PHE A 152 1.60 8.81 -5.45
N SER A 153 1.08 7.85 -6.19
CA SER A 153 1.31 6.43 -5.95
C SER A 153 1.38 5.75 -7.30
N GLU A 154 2.27 4.77 -7.42
CA GLU A 154 2.30 3.83 -8.52
C GLU A 154 2.47 2.44 -7.94
N GLU A 155 1.56 1.55 -8.28
CA GLU A 155 1.53 0.16 -7.85
C GLU A 155 1.47 -0.74 -9.09
N ILE A 156 2.38 -1.69 -9.18
CA ILE A 156 2.46 -2.67 -10.26
C ILE A 156 2.21 -4.04 -9.65
N VAL A 157 1.11 -4.67 -10.03
CA VAL A 157 0.69 -5.96 -9.51
C VAL A 157 0.79 -6.99 -10.61
N PHE A 158 1.47 -8.09 -10.34
CA PHE A 158 1.66 -9.21 -11.26
C PHE A 158 1.67 -10.54 -10.48
N PRO A 159 1.56 -11.70 -11.13
CA PRO A 159 1.37 -12.97 -10.43
C PRO A 159 2.42 -13.26 -9.35
N SER A 160 3.69 -12.92 -9.60
CA SER A 160 4.83 -13.18 -8.71
C SER A 160 5.19 -12.02 -7.78
N GLY A 161 4.52 -10.88 -7.82
CA GLY A 161 4.95 -9.72 -7.03
C GLY A 161 4.02 -8.51 -7.04
N VAL A 162 4.32 -7.59 -6.13
CA VAL A 162 3.71 -6.27 -6.04
C VAL A 162 4.83 -5.27 -5.85
N TRP A 163 4.96 -4.34 -6.79
CA TRP A 163 5.95 -3.27 -6.70
C TRP A 163 5.22 -1.96 -6.48
N PHE A 164 5.74 -1.12 -5.60
CA PHE A 164 5.08 0.15 -5.35
C PHE A 164 6.06 1.27 -5.08
N ARG A 165 5.62 2.48 -5.37
CA ARG A 165 6.20 3.72 -4.86
C ARG A 165 5.07 4.64 -4.48
N GLU A 166 5.23 5.29 -3.34
CA GLU A 166 4.31 6.31 -2.86
C GLU A 166 5.12 7.48 -2.35
N GLY A 167 4.56 8.68 -2.48
CA GLY A 167 5.26 9.88 -2.09
C GLY A 167 4.44 11.14 -2.28
N ALA A 168 5.12 12.26 -2.18
CA ALA A 168 4.53 13.55 -2.45
C ALA A 168 5.54 14.52 -3.06
N TYR A 169 5.04 15.36 -3.96
CA TYR A 169 5.74 16.56 -4.39
C TYR A 169 5.30 17.77 -3.56
N GLY A 170 6.25 18.66 -3.28
CA GLY A 170 5.98 19.99 -2.73
C GLY A 170 5.35 20.92 -3.76
N GLU A 171 5.06 22.15 -3.33
CA GLU A 171 4.48 23.18 -4.22
C GLU A 171 5.44 23.58 -5.35
N ASP A 172 6.73 23.60 -5.05
CA ASP A 172 7.84 23.86 -5.98
C ASP A 172 8.14 22.71 -6.95
N GLY A 173 7.41 21.59 -6.84
CA GLY A 173 7.62 20.40 -7.66
C GLY A 173 8.74 19.48 -7.18
N SER A 174 9.47 19.84 -6.11
CA SER A 174 10.50 18.98 -5.53
C SER A 174 9.88 17.76 -4.83
N LEU A 175 10.60 16.64 -4.79
CA LEU A 175 10.17 15.45 -4.07
C LEU A 175 10.24 15.72 -2.55
N ALA A 176 9.09 15.86 -1.91
CA ALA A 176 8.99 16.12 -0.48
C ALA A 176 9.29 14.87 0.36
N PHE A 177 8.79 13.71 -0.08
CA PHE A 177 9.10 12.39 0.45
C PHE A 177 8.72 11.29 -0.55
N GLY A 178 9.22 10.08 -0.33
CA GLY A 178 8.93 8.90 -1.16
C GLY A 178 10.12 8.52 -2.04
N LEU A 179 9.86 7.64 -3.01
CA LEU A 179 10.86 7.21 -3.98
C LEU A 179 10.72 8.00 -5.29
N GLU A 180 11.86 8.30 -5.91
CA GLU A 180 11.93 8.90 -7.23
C GLU A 180 11.29 8.01 -8.31
N GLU A 181 11.02 8.59 -9.47
CA GLU A 181 10.52 7.83 -10.61
C GLU A 181 11.48 6.72 -11.04
N GLY A 182 10.93 5.57 -11.45
CA GLY A 182 11.71 4.38 -11.78
C GLY A 182 12.23 3.60 -10.57
N ARG A 183 12.03 4.10 -9.34
CA ARG A 183 12.40 3.41 -8.10
C ARG A 183 11.17 2.91 -7.36
N HIS A 184 11.11 1.60 -7.12
CA HIS A 184 10.01 0.95 -6.42
C HIS A 184 10.54 0.10 -5.27
N VAL A 185 9.76 -0.01 -4.20
CA VAL A 185 9.86 -1.15 -3.29
C VAL A 185 9.36 -2.37 -4.06
N ARG A 186 10.21 -3.39 -4.18
CA ARG A 186 9.93 -4.57 -5.01
C ARG A 186 9.59 -5.75 -4.12
N LEU A 187 8.30 -5.95 -3.85
CA LEU A 187 7.84 -7.10 -3.07
C LEU A 187 7.61 -8.30 -4.00
N ASN A 188 8.26 -9.41 -3.70
CA ASN A 188 8.04 -10.69 -4.36
C ASN A 188 7.11 -11.53 -3.51
N ARG A 189 6.25 -12.30 -4.18
CA ARG A 189 5.34 -13.23 -3.51
C ARG A 189 6.14 -14.28 -2.75
N GLN A 190 5.80 -14.46 -1.48
CA GLN A 190 6.29 -15.58 -0.71
C GLN A 190 5.58 -16.87 -1.13
N ARG A 191 6.33 -17.97 -1.15
CA ARG A 191 5.71 -19.29 -1.32
C ARG A 191 4.81 -19.54 -0.11
N PRO A 192 3.64 -20.16 -0.29
CA PRO A 192 2.84 -20.61 0.85
C PRO A 192 3.74 -21.45 1.76
N ASN A 193 3.81 -21.11 3.05
CA ASN A 193 4.45 -22.00 4.01
C ASN A 193 3.71 -23.34 3.91
N LYS A 194 4.44 -24.42 3.63
CA LYS A 194 3.87 -25.76 3.76
C LYS A 194 3.45 -25.93 5.23
N PRO A 195 2.24 -26.44 5.50
CA PRO A 195 1.80 -26.75 6.85
C PRO A 195 2.74 -27.77 7.53
#